data_AF-A0A0F8Z157-F1
#
_entry.id   AF-A0A0F8Z157-F1
#
_cell.length_a   1.000
_cell.length_b   1.000
_cell.length_c   1.000
_cell.angle_alpha   90.00
_cell.angle_beta   90.00
_cell.angle_gamma   90.00
#
_symmetry.space_group_name_H-M   'P 1'
#
loop_
_entity.id
_entity.type
_entity.pdbx_description
1 polymer ?
#
loop_
_entity_poly.entity_id
_entity_poly.type
_entity_poly.pdbx_seq_one_letter_code
_entity_poly.pdbx_strand_id
1 'polypeptide(L)' 'HHSGLDAGVVKALEKMGYTLDERRFGDMHVIIERDGKLDAGSEASGRGKAMVF' A
#
# COMPACT_ATOMS: atom_id res chain seq x y z
N HIS A 1 -2.09 11.00 -0.95
CA HIS A 1 -1.23 10.15 -0.15
C HIS A 1 -2.06 9.09 0.57
N HIS A 2 -1.42 8.04 1.07
CA HIS A 2 -2.04 7.07 1.97
C HIS A 2 -1.54 7.32 3.39
N SER A 3 -2.27 6.91 4.41
CA SER A 3 -1.76 6.89 5.77
C SER A 3 -0.57 5.92 5.84
N GLY A 4 0.57 6.38 6.37
CA GLY A 4 1.81 5.59 6.45
C GLY A 4 2.99 6.14 5.66
N LEU A 5 2.82 7.23 4.90
CA LEU A 5 3.98 8.02 4.48
C LEU A 5 4.59 8.73 5.70
N ASP A 6 5.92 8.67 5.79
CA ASP A 6 6.67 9.40 6.80
C ASP A 6 6.45 10.93 6.69
N ALA A 7 6.36 11.61 7.82
CA ALA A 7 6.08 13.04 7.86
C ALA A 7 7.18 13.89 7.19
N GLY A 8 8.44 13.44 7.22
CA GLY A 8 9.54 14.08 6.50
C GLY A 8 9.38 13.96 4.99
N VAL A 9 8.89 12.82 4.50
CA VAL A 9 8.60 12.59 3.08
C VAL A 9 7.47 13.50 2.60
N VAL A 10 6.38 13.61 3.38
CA VAL A 10 5.27 14.53 3.09
C VAL A 10 5.78 15.97 2.93
N LYS A 11 6.56 16.46 3.90
CA LYS A 11 7.14 17.81 3.85
C LYS A 11 8.08 18.03 2.67
N ALA A 12 8.86 17.03 2.30
CA ALA A 12 9.77 17.12 1.16
C ALA A 12 8.98 17.27 -0.15
N LEU A 13 7.92 16.48 -0.34
CA LEU A 13 7.06 16.55 -1.51
C LEU A 13 6.32 17.89 -1.62
N GLU A 14 5.79 18.41 -0.51
CA GLU A 14 5.16 19.73 -0.46
C GLU A 14 6.15 20.85 -0.81
N LYS A 15 7.39 20.78 -0.31
CA LYS A 15 8.45 21.75 -0.63
C LYS A 15 8.82 21.73 -2.13
N MET A 16 8.67 20.59 -2.79
CA MET A 16 8.87 20.46 -4.24
C MET A 16 7.70 21.00 -5.07
N GLY A 17 6.60 21.44 -4.42
CA GLY A 17 5.42 21.99 -5.07
C GLY A 17 4.33 20.95 -5.40
N TYR A 18 4.44 19.72 -4.90
CA TYR A 18 3.38 18.72 -5.06
C TYR A 18 2.23 18.98 -4.08
N THR A 19 1.00 18.86 -4.57
CA THR A 19 -0.19 18.76 -3.72
C THR A 19 -0.50 17.29 -3.46
N LEU A 20 -0.57 16.91 -2.19
CA LEU A 20 -0.87 15.54 -1.78
C LEU A 20 -2.34 15.43 -1.36
N ASP A 21 -3.07 14.48 -1.92
CA ASP A 21 -4.50 14.27 -1.64
C ASP A 21 -4.73 12.89 -1.01
N GLU A 22 -5.23 12.83 0.22
CA GLU A 22 -5.43 11.57 0.94
C GLU A 22 -6.53 10.70 0.31
N ARG A 23 -6.12 9.65 -0.40
CA ARG A 23 -7.00 8.73 -1.12
C ARG A 23 -6.50 7.30 -1.03
N ARG A 24 -7.44 6.36 -1.17
CA ARG A 24 -7.13 4.92 -1.22
C ARG A 24 -6.76 4.49 -2.63
N PHE A 25 -5.91 3.47 -2.74
CA PHE A 25 -5.54 2.85 -4.03
C PHE A 25 -6.61 1.87 -4.57
N GLY A 26 -7.71 1.68 -3.84
CA GLY A 26 -8.69 0.63 -4.10
C GLY A 26 -8.42 -0.60 -3.24
N ASP A 27 -8.95 -1.75 -3.66
CA ASP A 27 -8.78 -3.04 -2.98
C ASP A 27 -7.57 -3.76 -3.59
N MET A 28 -6.38 -3.50 -3.06
CA MET A 28 -5.13 -4.08 -3.56
C MET A 28 -4.98 -5.55 -3.13
N HIS A 29 -4.58 -6.39 -4.07
CA HIS A 29 -4.25 -7.80 -3.82
C HIS A 29 -2.89 -8.12 -4.42
N VAL A 30 -2.07 -8.83 -3.67
CA VAL A 30 -0.72 -9.24 -4.08
C VAL A 30 -0.52 -10.72 -3.79
N ILE A 31 0.17 -11.39 -4.72
CA ILE A 31 0.64 -12.78 -4.58
C ILE A 31 2.12 -12.76 -4.91
N ILE A 32 2.94 -13.42 -4.09
CA ILE A 32 4.39 -13.49 -4.26
C ILE A 32 4.80 -14.96 -4.17
N GLU A 33 5.67 -15.37 -5.09
CA GLU A 33 6.37 -16.66 -5.02
C GLU A 33 7.84 -16.39 -4.65
N ARG A 34 8.35 -17.14 -3.66
CA ARG A 34 9.78 -17.15 -3.28
C ARG A 34 10.19 -18.57 -2.91
N ASP A 35 11.20 -19.09 -3.61
CA ASP A 35 11.83 -20.39 -3.34
C ASP A 35 10.83 -21.55 -3.26
N GLY A 36 9.84 -21.55 -4.16
CA GLY A 36 8.76 -22.53 -4.26
C GLY A 36 7.62 -22.32 -3.27
N LYS A 37 7.62 -21.23 -2.49
CA LYS A 37 6.58 -20.91 -1.50
C LYS A 37 5.75 -19.71 -1.95
N LEU A 38 4.43 -19.82 -1.76
CA LEU A 38 3.50 -18.75 -2.04
C LEU A 38 3.12 -18.00 -0.76
N ASP A 39 3.12 -16.68 -0.87
CA ASP A 39 2.51 -15.76 0.08
C ASP A 39 1.47 -14.90 -0.64
N ALA A 40 0.46 -14.45 0.10
CA ALA A 40 -0.57 -13.56 -0.41
C ALA A 40 -0.87 -12.45 0.59
N GLY A 41 -1.22 -11.27 0.07
CA GLY A 41 -1.65 -10.12 0.84
C GLY A 41 -2.93 -9.52 0.24
N SER A 42 -3.88 -9.20 1.11
CA SER A 42 -5.10 -8.46 0.77
C SER A 42 -5.09 -7.13 1.49
N GLU A 43 -5.58 -6.10 0.82
CA GLU A 43 -5.78 -4.78 1.41
C GLU A 43 -6.62 -4.86 2.69
N ALA A 44 -6.15 -4.21 3.76
CA ALA A 44 -6.73 -4.33 5.09
C ALA A 44 -8.08 -3.61 5.21
N SER A 45 -8.26 -2.52 4.45
CA SER A 45 -9.48 -1.72 4.48
C SER A 45 -10.63 -2.29 3.64
N GLY A 46 -10.39 -3.38 2.91
CA GLY A 46 -11.35 -4.05 2.02
C GLY A 46 -12.07 -5.25 2.66
N ARG A 47 -12.87 -5.95 1.85
CA ARG A 47 -13.50 -7.23 2.22
C ARG A 47 -12.69 -8.45 1.76
N GLY A 48 -11.56 -8.19 1.12
CA GLY A 48 -10.65 -9.20 0.61
C GLY A 48 -10.03 -10.07 1.70
N LYS A 49 -9.55 -11.24 1.29
CA LYS A 49 -8.81 -12.17 2.15
C LYS A 49 -7.67 -12.78 1.36
N ALA A 50 -6.51 -12.89 1.99
CA ALA A 50 -5.39 -13.67 1.48
C ALA A 50 -5.34 -15.02 2.18
N MET A 51 -5.23 -16.10 1.39
CA MET A 51 -5.12 -17.47 1.89
C MET A 51 -4.13 -18.26 1.03
N VAL A 52 -3.20 -18.95 1.67
CA VAL A 52 -2.18 -19.83 1.08
C VAL A 52 -2.13 -21.11 1.90
N PHE A 53 -1.82 -22.25 1.26
CA PHE A 53 -1.93 -23.61 1.80
C PHE A 53 -0.58 -24.34 1.74
#